data_AF-A0A7C1NBX8-F1
#
_entry.id   AF-A0A7C1NBX8-F1
#
_cell.length_a   1.000
_cell.length_b   1.000
_cell.length_c   1.000
_cell.angle_alpha   90.00
_cell.angle_beta   90.00
_cell.angle_gamma   90.00
#
_symmetry.space_group_name_H-M   'P 1'
#
loop_
_entity.id
_entity.type
_entity.pdbx_description
1 polymer ?
#
loop_
_entity_poly.entity_id
_entity_poly.type
_entity_poly.pdbx_seq_one_letter_code
_entity_poly.pdbx_strand_id
1 'polypeptide(L)'
;PEAIGQKREFIPVLCNQCNNPPCVRACPTRATYKSKENGIVMMNDSKCIGCKTCMLACPYNARYWSIEKKAIDKCDFCFDTRLSKGEKLTACAAACPTGARVFGDMTDKSSKGYQLVHQIITPVWVLRPESGADPHVFYMKG
;
A
#
# COMPACT_ATOMS: atom_id res chain seq x y z
N PRO A 1 -14.06 3.76 29.21
CA PRO A 1 -14.00 3.09 30.54
C PRO A 1 -13.29 1.72 30.56
N GLU A 2 -12.98 1.08 29.42
CA GLU A 2 -12.23 -0.20 29.36
C GLU A 2 -10.74 -0.04 29.03
N ALA A 3 -10.23 1.19 28.90
CA ALA A 3 -8.89 1.45 28.39
C ALA A 3 -7.81 1.73 29.46
N ILE A 4 -8.16 1.74 30.75
CA ILE A 4 -7.18 1.96 31.83
C ILE A 4 -6.40 0.64 32.03
N GLY A 5 -5.09 0.66 31.78
CA GLY A 5 -4.20 -0.51 31.90
C GLY A 5 -3.90 -1.26 30.59
N GLN A 6 -4.51 -0.87 29.46
CA GLN A 6 -4.20 -1.48 28.17
C GLN A 6 -3.01 -0.79 27.48
N LYS A 7 -2.08 -1.59 26.93
CA LYS A 7 -1.02 -1.07 26.06
C LYS A 7 -1.61 -0.77 24.67
N ARG A 8 -1.49 0.48 24.24
CA ARG A 8 -1.93 0.91 22.90
C ARG A 8 -0.75 0.90 21.95
N GLU A 9 -0.94 0.29 20.78
CA GLU A 9 0.02 0.33 19.68
C GLU A 9 -0.65 0.97 18.47
N PHE A 10 0.06 1.88 17.81
CA PHE A 10 -0.44 2.60 16.64
C PHE A 10 0.15 1.96 15.38
N ILE A 11 -0.71 1.35 14.57
CA ILE A 11 -0.32 0.65 13.35
C ILE A 11 -0.84 1.45 12.15
N PRO A 12 0.04 2.08 11.35
CA PRO A 12 -0.41 2.79 10.16
C PRO A 12 -0.91 1.79 9.10
N VAL A 13 -2.13 1.98 8.61
CA VAL A 13 -2.72 1.15 7.54
C VAL A 13 -2.73 1.93 6.23
N LEU A 14 -2.36 1.27 5.13
CA LEU A 14 -2.18 1.86 3.81
C LEU A 14 -2.80 0.95 2.72
N CYS A 15 -2.76 1.41 1.46
CA CYS A 15 -2.83 0.47 0.35
C CYS A 15 -1.56 -0.38 0.33
N ASN A 16 -1.72 -1.70 0.35
CA ASN A 16 -0.59 -2.61 0.51
C ASN A 16 0.15 -2.96 -0.79
N GLN A 17 -0.20 -2.36 -1.94
CA GLN A 17 0.42 -2.64 -3.25
C GLN A 17 0.68 -4.13 -3.52
N CYS A 18 -0.34 -4.92 -3.25
CA CYS A 18 -0.36 -6.38 -3.32
C CYS A 18 0.31 -6.99 -4.56
N ASN A 19 0.96 -8.14 -4.36
CA ASN A 19 1.40 -9.03 -5.43
C ASN A 19 0.25 -9.71 -6.14
N ASN A 20 -0.76 -10.12 -5.38
CA ASN A 20 -1.98 -10.71 -5.90
C ASN A 20 -3.19 -9.81 -5.59
N PRO A 21 -3.30 -8.60 -6.18
CA PRO A 21 -4.29 -7.59 -5.81
C PRO A 21 -5.74 -8.00 -6.15
N PRO A 22 -6.62 -8.27 -5.16
CA PRO A 22 -8.01 -8.67 -5.42
C PRO A 22 -8.80 -7.60 -6.16
N CYS A 23 -8.51 -6.35 -5.85
CA CYS A 23 -9.06 -5.17 -6.51
C CYS A 23 -8.79 -5.10 -8.01
N VAL A 24 -7.63 -5.55 -8.48
CA VAL A 24 -7.30 -5.63 -9.93
C VAL A 24 -8.08 -6.75 -10.58
N ARG A 25 -8.13 -7.93 -9.97
CA ARG A 25 -8.91 -9.07 -10.49
C ARG A 25 -10.41 -8.76 -10.56
N ALA A 26 -10.92 -7.97 -9.62
CA ALA A 26 -12.34 -7.63 -9.53
C ALA A 26 -12.79 -6.49 -10.47
N CYS A 27 -11.88 -5.76 -11.12
CA CYS A 27 -12.24 -4.59 -11.91
C CYS A 27 -12.67 -4.99 -13.34
N PRO A 28 -13.95 -4.81 -13.72
CA PRO A 28 -14.45 -5.30 -15.01
C PRO A 28 -13.87 -4.53 -16.21
N THR A 29 -13.52 -3.26 -16.02
CA THR A 29 -12.99 -2.39 -17.08
C THR A 29 -11.46 -2.32 -17.11
N ARG A 30 -10.78 -3.04 -16.22
CA ARG A 30 -9.32 -2.97 -16.02
C ARG A 30 -8.83 -1.54 -15.75
N ALA A 31 -9.65 -0.73 -15.09
CA ALA A 31 -9.28 0.63 -14.67
C ALA A 31 -8.22 0.60 -13.56
N THR A 32 -8.27 -0.38 -12.65
CA THR A 32 -7.15 -0.62 -11.72
C THR A 32 -6.25 -1.72 -12.27
N TYR A 33 -4.94 -1.50 -12.22
CA TYR A 33 -3.95 -2.40 -12.80
C TYR A 33 -2.68 -2.39 -11.97
N LYS A 34 -1.86 -3.44 -12.06
CA LYS A 34 -0.51 -3.45 -11.50
C LYS A 34 0.46 -3.03 -12.60
N SER A 35 1.20 -1.95 -12.38
CA SER A 35 2.22 -1.49 -13.32
C SER A 35 3.31 -2.55 -13.47
N LYS A 36 3.67 -2.86 -14.72
CA LYS A 36 4.75 -3.81 -15.00
C LYS A 36 6.13 -3.21 -14.78
N GLU A 37 6.25 -1.88 -14.83
CA GLU A 37 7.52 -1.17 -14.73
C GLU A 37 7.98 -1.04 -13.27
N ASN A 38 7.06 -0.69 -12.37
CA ASN A 38 7.39 -0.36 -10.98
C ASN A 38 6.64 -1.21 -9.93
N GLY A 39 5.73 -2.10 -10.36
CA GLY A 39 4.98 -2.97 -9.46
C GLY A 39 3.90 -2.26 -8.62
N ILE A 40 3.65 -0.97 -8.81
CA ILE A 40 2.62 -0.23 -8.07
C ILE A 40 1.24 -0.54 -8.66
N VAL A 41 0.24 -0.78 -7.80
CA VAL A 41 -1.16 -0.89 -8.21
C VAL A 41 -1.69 0.52 -8.48
N MET A 42 -2.07 0.82 -9.71
CA MET A 42 -2.48 2.13 -10.19
C MET A 42 -3.98 2.17 -10.55
N MET A 43 -4.47 3.38 -10.82
CA MET A 43 -5.80 3.64 -11.38
C MET A 43 -5.66 4.42 -12.70
N ASN A 44 -6.48 4.06 -13.68
CA ASN A 44 -6.77 4.86 -14.84
C ASN A 44 -8.21 5.36 -14.72
N ASP A 45 -8.34 6.64 -14.39
CA ASP A 45 -9.63 7.26 -14.09
C ASP A 45 -10.57 7.27 -15.30
N SER A 46 -10.02 7.44 -16.51
CA SER A 46 -10.81 7.45 -17.77
C SER A 46 -11.50 6.11 -18.08
N LYS A 47 -10.99 5.00 -17.53
CA LYS A 47 -11.59 3.66 -17.68
C LYS A 47 -12.53 3.30 -16.52
N CYS A 48 -12.54 4.10 -15.46
CA CYS A 48 -13.30 3.79 -14.26
C CYS A 48 -14.78 4.14 -14.43
N ILE A 49 -15.64 3.14 -14.40
CA ILE A 49 -17.11 3.31 -14.49
C ILE A 49 -17.80 3.48 -13.12
N GLY A 50 -17.04 3.58 -12.02
CA GLY A 50 -17.59 3.82 -10.69
C GLY A 50 -18.42 2.68 -10.08
N CYS A 51 -18.25 1.44 -10.57
CA CYS A 51 -18.97 0.26 -10.05
C CYS A 51 -18.61 -0.14 -8.60
N LYS A 52 -17.52 0.41 -8.04
CA LYS A 52 -17.03 0.17 -6.66
C LYS A 52 -16.66 -1.28 -6.32
N THR A 53 -16.69 -2.22 -7.26
CA THR A 53 -16.30 -3.63 -7.02
C THR A 53 -14.89 -3.76 -6.46
N CYS A 54 -13.94 -2.93 -6.93
CA CYS A 54 -12.58 -2.95 -6.41
C CYS A 54 -12.45 -2.44 -4.97
N MET A 55 -13.39 -1.60 -4.49
CA MET A 55 -13.47 -1.22 -3.07
C MET A 55 -13.92 -2.41 -2.24
N LEU A 56 -15.02 -3.06 -2.65
CA LEU A 56 -15.56 -4.24 -1.97
C LEU A 56 -14.53 -5.39 -1.91
N ALA A 57 -13.78 -5.60 -3.00
CA ALA A 57 -12.77 -6.64 -3.07
C ALA A 57 -11.52 -6.36 -2.21
N CYS A 58 -11.30 -5.12 -1.77
CA CYS A 58 -10.09 -4.77 -1.02
C CYS A 58 -10.22 -5.18 0.46
N PRO A 59 -9.44 -6.16 0.97
CA PRO A 59 -9.57 -6.61 2.35
C PRO A 59 -9.07 -5.56 3.37
N TYR A 60 -8.41 -4.50 2.89
CA TYR A 60 -7.82 -3.44 3.71
C TYR A 60 -8.65 -2.15 3.74
N ASN A 61 -9.77 -2.10 3.02
CA ASN A 61 -10.57 -0.89 2.82
C ASN A 61 -9.72 0.33 2.34
N ALA A 62 -8.70 0.07 1.51
CA ALA A 62 -7.69 1.05 1.14
C ALA A 62 -8.02 1.83 -0.15
N ARG A 63 -9.32 1.95 -0.48
CA ARG A 63 -9.83 2.55 -1.73
C ARG A 63 -11.07 3.36 -1.41
N TYR A 64 -11.25 4.49 -2.11
CA TYR A 64 -12.39 5.38 -1.89
C TYR A 64 -12.89 5.96 -3.22
N TRP A 65 -14.12 6.46 -3.23
CA TRP A 65 -14.65 7.22 -4.36
C TRP A 65 -14.16 8.66 -4.28
N SER A 66 -13.46 9.14 -5.31
CA SER A 66 -13.10 10.55 -5.46
C SER A 66 -14.17 11.28 -6.25
N ILE A 67 -14.76 12.30 -5.65
CA ILE A 67 -15.74 13.17 -6.30
C ILE A 67 -15.07 13.98 -7.41
N GLU A 68 -13.85 14.47 -7.17
CA GLU A 68 -13.07 15.27 -8.11
C GLU A 68 -12.72 14.48 -9.37
N LYS A 69 -12.16 13.28 -9.20
CA LYS A 69 -11.78 12.40 -10.32
C LYS A 69 -12.98 11.71 -10.97
N LYS A 70 -14.14 11.72 -10.31
CA LYS A 70 -15.31 10.88 -10.64
C LYS A 70 -14.92 9.41 -10.87
N ALA A 71 -13.99 8.93 -10.06
CA ALA A 71 -13.39 7.61 -10.18
C ALA A 71 -12.99 7.08 -8.79
N ILE A 72 -12.68 5.78 -8.74
CA ILE A 72 -12.10 5.18 -7.53
C ILE A 72 -10.65 5.63 -7.42
N ASP A 73 -10.27 6.14 -6.26
CA ASP A 73 -8.92 6.60 -5.96
C ASP A 73 -8.29 5.78 -4.83
N LYS A 74 -6.95 5.83 -4.75
CA LYS A 74 -6.14 5.05 -3.80
C LYS A 74 -4.70 5.55 -3.75
N CYS A 75 -4.02 5.33 -2.62
CA CYS A 75 -2.58 5.55 -2.45
C CYS A 75 -1.77 4.88 -3.57
N ASP A 76 -1.01 5.65 -4.35
CA ASP A 76 -0.15 5.26 -5.47
C ASP A 76 1.33 5.19 -5.09
N PHE A 77 1.64 5.12 -3.78
CA PHE A 77 3.00 5.31 -3.28
C PHE A 77 3.65 6.62 -3.76
N CYS A 78 2.85 7.68 -3.93
CA CYS A 78 3.30 8.98 -4.42
C CYS A 78 4.01 8.87 -5.78
N PHE A 79 3.63 7.92 -6.64
CA PHE A 79 4.23 7.77 -7.95
C PHE A 79 4.02 9.03 -8.79
N ASP A 80 2.79 9.51 -8.88
CA ASP A 80 2.45 10.67 -9.75
C ASP A 80 3.07 11.97 -9.22
N THR A 81 3.23 12.08 -7.91
CA THR A 81 3.66 13.32 -7.26
C THR A 81 5.16 13.40 -7.00
N ARG A 82 5.83 12.26 -6.78
CA ARG A 82 7.23 12.18 -6.31
C ARG A 82 8.07 11.18 -7.10
N LEU A 83 7.73 9.89 -7.08
CA LEU A 83 8.64 8.83 -7.58
C LEU A 83 8.90 8.95 -9.09
N SER A 84 7.88 9.31 -9.88
CA SER A 84 8.02 9.57 -11.33
C SER A 84 8.98 10.71 -11.66
N LYS A 85 9.28 11.58 -10.68
CA LYS A 85 10.20 12.73 -10.81
C LYS A 85 11.60 12.41 -10.29
N GLY A 86 11.89 11.14 -9.99
CA GLY A 86 13.20 10.69 -9.50
C GLY A 86 13.38 10.80 -7.98
N GLU A 87 12.35 11.20 -7.23
CA GLU A 87 12.41 11.16 -5.78
C GLU A 87 12.44 9.72 -5.25
N LYS A 88 13.22 9.48 -4.21
CA LYS A 88 13.40 8.13 -3.65
C LYS A 88 12.40 7.78 -2.53
N LEU A 89 11.73 8.77 -1.95
CA LEU A 89 10.85 8.59 -0.79
C LEU A 89 9.42 9.05 -1.09
N THR A 90 8.45 8.30 -0.57
CA THR A 90 7.05 8.73 -0.52
C THR A 90 6.87 9.85 0.51
N ALA A 91 5.85 10.69 0.34
CA ALA A 91 5.60 11.81 1.26
C ALA A 91 5.45 11.34 2.71
N CYS A 92 4.77 10.21 2.91
CA CYS A 92 4.53 9.70 4.26
C CYS A 92 5.77 9.08 4.93
N ALA A 93 6.72 8.55 4.14
CA ALA A 93 8.01 8.11 4.65
C ALA A 93 8.90 9.31 4.95
N ALA A 94 8.98 10.28 4.04
CA ALA A 94 9.78 11.48 4.20
C ALA A 94 9.33 12.34 5.39
N ALA A 95 8.03 12.42 5.66
CA ALA A 95 7.48 13.21 6.75
C ALA A 95 7.51 12.49 8.12
N CYS A 96 7.92 11.22 8.19
CA CYS A 96 7.86 10.45 9.42
C CYS A 96 8.96 10.90 10.41
N PRO A 97 8.62 11.53 11.55
CA PRO A 97 9.63 12.11 12.44
C PRO A 97 10.46 11.05 13.19
N THR A 98 9.91 9.85 13.36
CA THR A 98 10.54 8.75 14.10
C THR A 98 11.24 7.74 13.20
N GLY A 99 11.14 7.88 11.87
CA GLY A 99 11.64 6.88 10.94
C GLY A 99 10.86 5.55 10.96
N ALA A 100 9.67 5.51 11.56
CA ALA A 100 8.83 4.31 11.63
C ALA A 100 8.31 3.84 10.25
N ARG A 101 8.34 4.70 9.23
CA ARG A 101 7.97 4.35 7.86
C ARG A 101 9.21 4.33 6.98
N VAL A 102 9.63 3.14 6.58
CA VAL A 102 10.73 2.95 5.65
C VAL A 102 10.17 2.54 4.29
N PHE A 103 10.56 3.27 3.25
CA PHE A 103 10.22 2.97 1.86
C PHE A 103 11.45 2.43 1.13
N GLY A 104 11.25 1.44 0.26
CA GLY A 104 12.34 0.80 -0.47
C GLY A 104 11.86 -0.06 -1.63
N ASP A 105 12.78 -0.34 -2.55
CA ASP A 105 12.58 -1.24 -3.67
C ASP A 105 12.91 -2.67 -3.23
N MET A 106 11.94 -3.58 -3.37
CA MET A 106 12.07 -4.98 -2.98
C MET A 106 12.88 -5.82 -3.98
N THR A 107 13.26 -5.24 -5.13
CA THR A 107 14.16 -5.85 -6.11
C THR A 107 15.62 -5.49 -5.87
N ASP A 108 15.89 -4.42 -5.09
CA ASP A 108 17.22 -3.95 -4.75
C ASP A 108 17.63 -4.38 -3.34
N LYS A 109 18.59 -5.32 -3.26
CA LYS A 109 19.11 -5.84 -1.98
C LYS A 109 19.82 -4.79 -1.12
N SER A 110 20.27 -3.69 -1.73
CA SER A 110 20.88 -2.56 -1.00
C SER A 110 19.83 -1.63 -0.39
N SER A 111 18.56 -1.74 -0.80
CA SER A 111 17.49 -0.92 -0.28
C SER A 111 17.23 -1.20 1.20
N LYS A 112 17.04 -0.13 1.99
CA LYS A 112 16.77 -0.26 3.42
C LYS A 112 15.49 -1.05 3.70
N GLY A 113 14.46 -0.88 2.86
CA GLY A 113 13.22 -1.65 2.94
C GLY A 113 13.48 -3.15 2.77
N TYR A 114 14.24 -3.54 1.75
CA TYR A 114 14.62 -4.94 1.52
C TYR A 114 15.36 -5.53 2.72
N GLN A 115 16.36 -4.82 3.24
CA GLN A 115 17.20 -5.29 4.35
C GLN A 115 16.38 -5.49 5.64
N LEU A 116 15.43 -4.61 5.94
CA LEU A 116 14.57 -4.72 7.12
C LEU A 116 13.57 -5.88 7.02
N VAL A 117 13.09 -6.20 5.82
CA VAL A 117 12.16 -7.31 5.62
C VAL A 117 12.88 -8.67 5.65
N HIS A 118 14.13 -8.75 5.18
CA HIS A 118 14.87 -10.02 5.04
C HIS A 118 15.89 -10.29 6.14
N GLN A 119 15.97 -9.44 7.16
CA GLN A 119 16.79 -9.72 8.35
C GLN A 119 16.15 -10.84 9.21
N ILE A 120 16.97 -11.46 10.06
CA ILE A 120 16.59 -12.67 10.84
C ILE A 120 16.26 -12.40 12.31
N ILE A 121 16.46 -11.16 12.79
CA ILE A 121 16.43 -10.79 14.21
C ILE A 121 15.00 -10.48 14.66
N THR A 122 14.30 -9.61 13.93
CA THR A 122 12.98 -9.12 14.30
C THR A 122 11.90 -9.79 13.44
N PRO A 123 10.82 -10.33 14.03
CA PRO A 123 9.70 -10.86 13.26
C PRO A 123 9.06 -9.79 12.36
N VAL A 124 8.90 -10.13 11.09
CA VAL A 124 8.21 -9.34 10.09
C VAL A 124 6.87 -10.00 9.79
N TRP A 125 5.80 -9.21 9.75
CA TRP A 125 4.46 -9.69 9.47
C TRP A 125 3.71 -8.74 8.54
N VAL A 126 2.57 -9.19 8.02
CA VAL A 126 1.73 -8.41 7.12
C VAL A 126 0.28 -8.40 7.61
N LEU A 127 -0.48 -7.38 7.21
CA LEU A 127 -1.91 -7.36 7.52
C LEU A 127 -2.66 -8.39 6.68
N ARG A 128 -3.60 -9.08 7.34
CA ARG A 128 -4.57 -10.00 6.71
C ARG A 128 -3.94 -11.02 5.74
N PRO A 129 -2.95 -11.82 6.18
CA PRO A 129 -2.32 -12.84 5.33
C PRO A 129 -3.32 -13.86 4.78
N GLU A 130 -4.41 -14.12 5.51
CA GLU A 130 -5.50 -15.02 5.10
C GLU A 130 -6.22 -14.57 3.81
N SER A 131 -6.07 -13.31 3.40
CA SER A 131 -6.70 -12.80 2.17
C SER A 131 -6.06 -13.32 0.88
N GLY A 132 -4.88 -13.95 0.94
CA GLY A 132 -4.12 -14.41 -0.24
C GLY A 132 -3.75 -13.27 -1.19
N ALA A 133 -3.72 -12.02 -0.69
CA ALA A 133 -3.44 -10.84 -1.49
C ALA A 133 -1.93 -10.54 -1.64
N ASP A 134 -1.07 -11.22 -0.88
CA ASP A 134 0.39 -11.05 -0.88
C ASP A 134 0.82 -9.57 -0.76
N PRO A 135 0.53 -8.91 0.37
CA PRO A 135 0.80 -7.47 0.58
C PRO A 135 2.30 -7.12 0.60
N HIS A 136 2.63 -5.90 0.15
CA HIS A 136 3.95 -5.27 0.15
C HIS A 136 4.07 -4.09 1.13
N VAL A 137 3.31 -4.17 2.23
CA VAL A 137 3.52 -3.32 3.39
C VAL A 137 3.73 -4.27 4.57
N PHE A 138 4.89 -4.14 5.17
CA PHE A 138 5.39 -5.03 6.21
C PHE A 138 5.44 -4.29 7.53
N TYR A 139 5.19 -5.02 8.60
CA TYR A 139 5.15 -4.52 9.96
C TYR A 139 6.16 -5.27 10.81
N MET A 140 6.77 -4.53 11.73
CA MET A 140 7.74 -5.03 12.70
C MET A 140 7.40 -4.42 14.04
N LYS A 141 7.64 -5.17 15.13
CA LYS A 141 7.50 -4.61 16.46
C LYS A 141 8.67 -3.66 16.72
N GLY A 142 8.34 -2.41 17.07
CA GLY A 142 9.30 -1.41 17.55
C GLY A 142 9.63 -1.58 19.02
#